data_AF-A0A8T3VBH0-F1
#
_entry.id   AF-A0A8T3VBH0-F1
#
_cell.length_a   1.000
_cell.length_b   1.000
_cell.length_c   1.000
_cell.angle_alpha   90.00
_cell.angle_beta   90.00
_cell.angle_gamma   90.00
#
_symmetry.space_group_name_H-M   'P 1'
#
loop_
_entity.id
_entity.type
_entity.pdbx_description
1 polymer ?
#
loop_
_entity_poly.entity_id
_entity_poly.type
_entity_poly.pdbx_seq_one_letter_code
_entity_poly.pdbx_strand_id
1 'polypeptide(L)'
;MDELEDLIGKSIDVIDKDITDALDSINIKAAILEYKYKNCGVRYPSTSLKLMDIDYNNVISFKDLFNFDRIFIFWHYKGTITDLEVFDISSDKNLLKKDYEVIVSKINNGEAHNIRAGDTKLLAAERLNDEIFLNGKKVNGRTFVLKKYYLQKILNELKLY
;
A
#
# COMPACT_ATOMS: atom_id res chain seq x y z
N MET A 1 0.35 15.38 -18.91
CA MET A 1 -0.89 14.84 -18.34
C MET A 1 -1.55 13.98 -19.39
N ASP A 2 -1.68 14.49 -20.62
CA ASP A 2 -2.16 13.80 -21.83
C ASP A 2 -1.46 12.44 -22.08
N GLU A 3 -0.13 12.37 -21.97
CA GLU A 3 0.63 11.13 -22.18
C GLU A 3 0.30 10.01 -21.16
N LEU A 4 -0.13 10.37 -19.95
CA LEU A 4 -0.56 9.37 -18.96
C LEU A 4 -2.00 8.94 -19.25
N GLU A 5 -2.88 9.85 -19.66
CA GLU A 5 -4.25 9.52 -20.03
C GLU A 5 -4.31 8.52 -21.20
N ASP A 6 -3.33 8.57 -22.11
CA ASP A 6 -3.16 7.59 -23.20
C ASP A 6 -2.89 6.15 -22.73
N LEU A 7 -2.54 5.96 -21.45
CA LEU A 7 -2.38 4.65 -20.84
C LEU A 7 -3.72 3.99 -20.51
N ILE A 8 -4.82 4.75 -20.42
CA ILE A 8 -6.14 4.18 -20.18
C ILE A 8 -6.52 3.25 -21.35
N GLY A 9 -6.96 2.04 -21.02
CA GLY A 9 -7.25 0.98 -21.97
C GLY A 9 -6.04 0.15 -22.42
N LYS A 10 -4.82 0.49 -21.98
CA LYS A 10 -3.61 -0.30 -22.26
C LYS A 10 -3.41 -1.43 -21.23
N SER A 11 -2.53 -2.39 -21.55
CA SER A 11 -2.09 -3.40 -20.58
C SER A 11 -1.27 -2.74 -19.48
N ILE A 12 -1.33 -3.26 -18.25
CA ILE A 12 -0.41 -2.86 -17.17
C ILE A 12 1.06 -3.12 -17.51
N ASP A 13 1.36 -4.02 -18.45
CA ASP A 13 2.73 -4.35 -18.86
C ASP A 13 3.47 -3.18 -19.53
N VAL A 14 2.74 -2.13 -19.95
CA VAL A 14 3.35 -0.91 -20.49
C VAL A 14 3.87 0.01 -19.38
N ILE A 15 3.50 -0.23 -18.11
CA ILE A 15 4.01 0.51 -16.97
C ILE A 15 5.38 -0.06 -16.63
N ASP A 16 6.41 0.58 -17.15
CA ASP A 16 7.79 0.19 -16.92
C ASP A 16 8.41 0.91 -15.71
N LYS A 17 9.66 0.56 -15.45
CA LYS A 17 10.43 1.11 -14.35
C LYS A 17 10.72 2.60 -14.52
N ASP A 18 10.87 3.08 -15.76
CA ASP A 18 11.18 4.49 -16.02
C ASP A 18 10.00 5.38 -15.62
N ILE A 19 8.76 4.94 -15.87
CA ILE A 19 7.54 5.62 -15.41
C ILE A 19 7.49 5.64 -13.87
N THR A 20 7.75 4.50 -13.21
CA THR A 20 7.69 4.45 -11.74
C THR A 20 8.82 5.26 -11.09
N ASP A 21 10.03 5.22 -11.64
CA ASP A 21 11.19 5.94 -11.13
C ASP A 21 11.02 7.46 -11.34
N ALA A 22 10.41 7.89 -12.45
CA ALA A 22 10.09 9.29 -12.69
C ALA A 22 9.09 9.83 -11.64
N LEU A 23 8.04 9.07 -11.30
CA LEU A 23 7.09 9.44 -10.25
C LEU A 23 7.76 9.48 -8.86
N ASP A 24 8.56 8.47 -8.54
CA ASP A 24 9.27 8.42 -7.26
C ASP A 24 10.27 9.60 -7.14
N SER A 25 10.88 10.07 -8.24
CA SER A 25 11.81 11.21 -8.27
C SER A 25 11.18 12.56 -7.88
N ILE A 26 9.85 12.66 -7.98
CA ILE A 26 9.08 13.84 -7.58
C ILE A 26 8.30 13.61 -6.26
N ASN A 27 8.75 12.64 -5.45
CA ASN A 27 8.15 12.24 -4.17
C ASN A 27 6.70 11.75 -4.29
N ILE A 28 6.35 11.09 -5.41
CA ILE A 28 5.05 10.46 -5.62
C ILE A 28 5.24 8.95 -5.71
N LYS A 29 4.68 8.21 -4.76
CA LYS A 29 4.75 6.75 -4.79
C LYS A 29 3.90 6.20 -5.94
N ALA A 30 4.51 5.52 -6.90
CA ALA A 30 3.76 4.77 -7.89
C ALA A 30 3.17 3.47 -7.31
N ALA A 31 1.92 3.17 -7.66
CA ALA A 31 1.20 1.96 -7.27
C ALA A 31 0.37 1.42 -8.44
N ILE A 32 0.47 0.12 -8.72
CA ILE A 32 -0.36 -0.58 -9.71
C ILE A 32 -1.29 -1.50 -8.93
N LEU A 33 -2.60 -1.22 -8.99
CA LEU A 33 -3.57 -1.89 -8.13
C LEU A 33 -4.74 -2.47 -8.93
N GLU A 34 -4.97 -3.77 -8.75
CA GLU A 34 -6.15 -4.43 -9.30
C GLU A 34 -7.36 -4.14 -8.42
N TYR A 35 -8.51 -3.92 -9.06
CA TYR A 35 -9.80 -4.02 -8.39
C TYR A 35 -10.68 -5.11 -9.00
N LYS A 36 -11.71 -5.49 -8.26
CA LYS A 36 -12.76 -6.41 -8.70
C LYS A 36 -14.13 -5.83 -8.43
N TYR A 37 -15.12 -6.30 -9.18
CA TYR A 37 -16.52 -6.01 -8.91
C TYR A 37 -17.09 -7.00 -7.89
N LYS A 38 -17.89 -6.51 -6.94
CA LYS A 38 -18.82 -7.37 -6.20
C LYS A 38 -20.16 -7.45 -6.94
N ASN A 39 -21.02 -8.39 -6.53
CA ASN A 39 -22.36 -8.62 -7.11
C ASN A 39 -23.24 -7.36 -7.18
N CYS A 40 -22.94 -6.30 -6.42
CA CYS A 40 -23.64 -5.02 -6.44
C CYS A 40 -23.06 -3.99 -7.42
N GLY A 41 -22.10 -4.36 -8.28
CA GLY A 41 -21.46 -3.44 -9.23
C GLY A 41 -20.42 -2.49 -8.61
N VAL A 42 -20.25 -2.52 -7.29
CA VAL A 42 -19.25 -1.70 -6.58
C VAL A 42 -17.84 -2.27 -6.77
N ARG A 43 -16.88 -1.38 -7.01
CA ARG A 43 -15.45 -1.68 -7.16
C ARG A 43 -14.78 -1.91 -5.79
N TYR A 44 -13.90 -2.89 -5.68
CA TYR A 44 -13.14 -3.22 -4.47
C TYR A 44 -11.69 -3.55 -4.83
N PRO A 45 -10.69 -3.01 -4.11
CA PRO A 45 -9.31 -3.43 -4.31
C PRO A 45 -9.14 -4.94 -4.10
N SER A 46 -8.45 -5.61 -5.02
CA SER A 46 -8.14 -7.04 -4.91
C SER A 46 -7.10 -7.29 -3.81
N THR A 47 -6.13 -6.39 -3.65
CA THR A 47 -4.96 -6.53 -2.77
C THR A 47 -4.73 -5.28 -1.92
N SER A 48 -3.91 -5.43 -0.88
CA SER A 48 -3.36 -4.31 -0.11
C SER A 48 -2.19 -3.69 -0.91
N LEU A 49 -1.84 -2.42 -0.66
CA LEU A 49 -0.66 -1.82 -1.27
C LEU A 49 0.56 -2.13 -0.39
N LYS A 50 1.49 -2.93 -0.91
CA LYS A 50 2.77 -3.20 -0.25
C LYS A 50 3.60 -1.92 -0.19
N LEU A 51 4.11 -1.60 1.00
CA LEU A 51 5.04 -0.49 1.21
C LEU A 51 6.46 -1.03 1.34
N MET A 52 6.72 -1.83 2.39
CA MET A 52 8.06 -2.35 2.65
C MET A 52 8.03 -3.55 3.59
N ASP A 53 8.93 -4.52 3.36
CA ASP A 53 9.13 -5.64 4.27
C ASP A 53 9.72 -5.15 5.60
N ILE A 54 9.31 -5.78 6.71
CA ILE A 54 9.71 -5.40 8.06
C ILE A 54 10.99 -6.15 8.43
N ASP A 55 12.09 -5.41 8.58
CA ASP A 55 13.25 -5.89 9.32
C ASP A 55 13.00 -5.71 10.83
N TYR A 56 12.76 -6.81 11.54
CA TYR A 56 12.50 -6.79 12.98
C TYR A 56 13.70 -6.31 13.82
N ASN A 57 14.92 -6.38 13.31
CA ASN A 57 16.12 -5.92 14.01
C ASN A 57 16.40 -4.43 13.75
N ASN A 58 15.96 -3.92 12.61
CA ASN A 58 16.16 -2.53 12.21
C ASN A 58 14.89 -1.98 11.56
N VAL A 59 13.85 -1.79 12.37
CA VAL A 59 12.57 -1.28 11.88
C VAL A 59 12.76 0.14 11.34
N ILE A 60 12.47 0.32 10.05
CA ILE A 60 12.53 1.61 9.37
C ILE A 60 11.71 2.67 10.08
N SER A 61 12.17 3.92 10.10
CA SER A 61 11.42 5.01 10.73
C SER A 61 10.12 5.32 9.97
N PHE A 62 9.14 5.90 10.66
CA PHE A 62 7.90 6.37 10.00
C PHE A 62 8.17 7.36 8.86
N LYS A 63 9.16 8.24 9.04
CA LYS A 63 9.54 9.25 8.04
C LYS A 63 10.08 8.59 6.77
N ASP A 64 10.85 7.52 6.93
CA ASP A 64 11.45 6.81 5.80
C ASP A 64 10.43 5.87 5.13
N LEU A 65 9.51 5.27 5.90
CA LEU A 65 8.39 4.47 5.37
C LEU A 65 7.41 5.33 4.55
N PHE A 66 7.18 6.57 4.97
CA PHE A 66 6.33 7.56 4.30
C PHE A 66 7.14 8.79 3.90
N ASN A 67 8.17 8.57 3.08
CA ASN A 67 8.99 9.61 2.47
C ASN A 67 8.30 10.31 1.27
N PHE A 68 7.02 10.01 1.03
CA PHE A 68 6.17 10.59 0.01
C PHE A 68 4.92 11.21 0.65
N ASP A 69 4.29 12.15 -0.07
CA ASP A 69 3.03 12.78 0.33
C ASP A 69 1.86 12.35 -0.55
N ARG A 70 2.16 11.81 -1.74
CA ARG A 70 1.15 11.40 -2.72
C ARG A 70 1.41 10.01 -3.26
N ILE A 71 0.35 9.36 -3.68
CA ILE A 71 0.39 8.06 -4.36
C ILE A 71 -0.24 8.27 -5.73
N PHE A 72 0.48 7.90 -6.79
CA PHE A 72 -0.08 7.78 -8.13
C PHE A 72 -0.52 6.33 -8.34
N ILE A 73 -1.81 6.11 -8.53
CA ILE A 73 -2.40 4.78 -8.64
C ILE A 73 -2.85 4.53 -10.08
N PHE A 74 -2.29 3.46 -10.67
CA PHE A 74 -2.78 2.85 -11.89
C PHE A 74 -3.79 1.77 -11.51
N TRP A 75 -5.08 2.10 -11.59
CA TRP A 75 -6.13 1.12 -11.37
C TRP A 75 -6.32 0.27 -12.61
N HIS A 76 -6.39 -1.05 -12.40
CA HIS A 76 -6.62 -1.97 -13.50
C HIS A 76 -7.66 -3.04 -13.16
N TYR A 77 -8.33 -3.52 -14.20
CA TYR A 77 -9.24 -4.65 -14.14
C TYR A 77 -8.80 -5.69 -15.17
N LYS A 78 -8.49 -6.91 -14.70
CA LYS A 78 -8.04 -8.01 -15.56
C LYS A 78 -6.86 -7.64 -16.48
N GLY A 79 -5.90 -6.90 -15.92
CA GLY A 79 -4.67 -6.47 -16.61
C GLY A 79 -4.81 -5.24 -17.51
N THR A 80 -6.00 -4.68 -17.70
CA THR A 80 -6.19 -3.42 -18.44
C THR A 80 -6.30 -2.24 -17.49
N ILE A 81 -5.51 -1.19 -17.72
CA ILE A 81 -5.58 0.08 -16.98
C ILE A 81 -6.93 0.75 -17.29
N THR A 82 -7.69 1.11 -16.27
CA THR A 82 -9.02 1.71 -16.44
C THR A 82 -9.11 3.13 -15.90
N ASP A 83 -8.35 3.43 -14.85
CA ASP A 83 -8.41 4.73 -14.17
C ASP A 83 -7.01 5.08 -13.64
N LEU A 84 -6.70 6.38 -13.60
CA LEU A 84 -5.47 6.92 -13.04
C LEU A 84 -5.85 7.90 -11.93
N GLU A 85 -5.17 7.82 -10.80
CA GLU A 85 -5.51 8.63 -9.62
C GLU A 85 -4.28 9.17 -8.92
N VAL A 86 -4.33 10.42 -8.49
CA VAL A 86 -3.32 11.00 -7.60
C VAL A 86 -3.97 11.27 -6.25
N PHE A 87 -3.59 10.46 -5.27
CA PHE A 87 -4.14 10.56 -3.92
C PHE A 87 -3.15 11.20 -2.95
N ASP A 88 -3.58 12.23 -2.21
CA ASP A 88 -2.78 12.92 -1.19
C ASP A 88 -3.00 12.28 0.19
N ILE A 89 -1.96 11.65 0.73
CA ILE A 89 -2.02 10.96 2.03
C ILE A 89 -1.75 11.90 3.22
N SER A 90 -1.45 13.18 2.99
CA SER A 90 -1.03 14.13 4.02
C SER A 90 -2.08 14.28 5.12
N SER A 91 -3.36 14.28 4.75
CA SER A 91 -4.48 14.38 5.68
C SER A 91 -4.61 13.17 6.63
N ASP A 92 -4.13 12.00 6.19
CA ASP A 92 -4.22 10.74 6.92
C ASP A 92 -2.91 10.39 7.67
N LYS A 93 -1.84 11.18 7.52
CA LYS A 93 -0.52 10.93 8.14
C LYS A 93 -0.58 10.72 9.65
N ASN A 94 -1.43 11.45 10.36
CA ASN A 94 -1.58 11.29 11.81
C ASN A 94 -2.13 9.90 12.20
N LEU A 95 -3.07 9.36 11.42
CA LEU A 95 -3.61 8.01 11.65
C LEU A 95 -2.60 6.93 11.24
N LEU A 96 -1.93 7.13 10.10
CA LEU A 96 -0.86 6.24 9.64
C LEU A 96 0.27 6.15 10.66
N LYS A 97 0.66 7.28 11.28
CA LYS A 97 1.68 7.32 12.33
C LYS A 97 1.26 6.54 13.58
N LYS A 98 0.01 6.69 14.03
CA LYS A 98 -0.53 5.93 15.17
C LYS A 98 -0.52 4.43 14.89
N ASP A 99 -0.96 4.02 13.70
CA ASP A 99 -0.94 2.61 13.30
C ASP A 99 0.48 2.05 13.26
N TYR A 100 1.43 2.82 12.71
CA TYR A 100 2.85 2.46 12.70
C TYR A 100 3.39 2.28 14.13
N GLU A 101 3.12 3.22 15.03
CA GLU A 101 3.56 3.15 16.43
C GLU A 101 3.02 1.92 17.16
N VAL A 102 1.77 1.52 16.89
CA VAL A 102 1.18 0.29 17.43
C VAL A 102 1.94 -0.95 16.95
N ILE A 103 2.28 -1.02 15.65
CA ILE A 103 3.04 -2.14 15.09
C ILE A 103 4.44 -2.20 15.70
N VAL A 104 5.15 -1.07 15.73
CA VAL A 104 6.53 -1.00 16.24
C VAL A 104 6.61 -1.28 17.74
N SER A 105 5.65 -0.79 18.52
CA SER A 105 5.56 -1.09 19.95
C SER A 105 5.49 -2.60 20.21
N LYS A 106 4.66 -3.33 19.44
CA LYS A 106 4.59 -4.80 19.55
C LYS A 106 5.90 -5.48 19.16
N ILE A 107 6.61 -4.97 18.16
CA ILE A 107 7.92 -5.52 17.78
C ILE A 107 8.93 -5.31 18.92
N ASN A 108 9.04 -4.09 19.42
CA ASN A 108 9.98 -3.73 20.49
C ASN A 108 9.71 -4.47 21.81
N ASN A 109 8.45 -4.81 22.08
CA ASN A 109 8.07 -5.58 23.27
C ASN A 109 8.22 -7.11 23.07
N GLY A 110 8.74 -7.58 21.94
CA GLY A 110 8.87 -9.02 21.65
C GLY A 110 7.55 -9.73 21.31
N GLU A 111 6.51 -8.96 20.98
CA GLU A 111 5.15 -9.41 20.69
C GLU A 111 4.84 -9.44 19.18
N ALA A 112 5.86 -9.46 18.30
CA ALA A 112 5.68 -9.46 16.85
C ALA A 112 4.77 -10.60 16.32
N HIS A 113 4.78 -11.75 17.00
CA HIS A 113 3.89 -12.88 16.71
C HIS A 113 2.40 -12.55 16.95
N ASN A 114 2.10 -11.60 17.83
CA ASN A 114 0.75 -11.17 18.20
C ASN A 114 0.26 -9.90 17.46
N ILE A 115 0.95 -9.48 16.40
CA ILE A 115 0.42 -8.43 15.52
C ILE A 115 -0.74 -9.01 14.68
N ARG A 116 -1.90 -8.35 14.74
CA ARG A 116 -3.16 -8.74 14.08
C ARG A 116 -3.59 -7.64 13.13
N ALA A 117 -4.33 -8.01 12.08
CA ALA A 117 -4.86 -7.05 11.11
C ALA A 117 -5.84 -6.04 11.75
N GLY A 118 -6.49 -6.38 12.87
CA GLY A 118 -7.44 -5.51 13.56
C GLY A 118 -6.82 -4.48 14.51
N ASP A 119 -5.50 -4.53 14.75
CA ASP A 119 -4.84 -3.64 15.73
C ASP A 119 -4.76 -2.18 15.25
N THR A 120 -4.93 -1.96 13.95
CA THR A 120 -4.68 -0.69 13.26
C THR A 120 -5.85 -0.33 12.34
N LYS A 121 -5.86 0.87 11.75
CA LYS A 121 -6.97 1.33 10.87
C LYS A 121 -6.62 1.35 9.38
N LEU A 122 -5.53 2.00 9.00
CA LEU A 122 -5.13 2.29 7.62
C LEU A 122 -3.86 1.52 7.21
N LEU A 123 -2.87 1.44 8.10
CA LEU A 123 -1.61 0.72 7.89
C LEU A 123 -1.63 -0.62 8.63
N ALA A 124 -1.15 -1.70 8.03
CA ALA A 124 -1.05 -3.02 8.67
C ALA A 124 0.34 -3.63 8.50
N ALA A 125 0.63 -4.66 9.31
CA ALA A 125 1.74 -5.57 9.10
C ALA A 125 1.21 -6.94 8.63
N GLU A 126 1.10 -7.11 7.31
CA GLU A 126 0.58 -8.33 6.67
C GLU A 126 1.63 -9.45 6.76
N ARG A 127 1.17 -10.68 7.01
CA ARG A 127 2.06 -11.85 7.13
C ARG A 127 2.60 -12.21 5.75
N LEU A 128 3.89 -12.49 5.70
CA LEU A 128 4.56 -13.10 4.56
C LEU A 128 4.65 -14.62 4.79
N ASN A 129 4.92 -15.37 3.72
CA ASN A 129 5.06 -16.83 3.75
C ASN A 129 6.50 -17.26 4.06
N ASP A 130 7.16 -16.55 4.97
CA ASP A 130 8.52 -16.80 5.44
C ASP A 130 8.56 -16.80 6.98
N GLU A 131 9.50 -17.55 7.54
CA GLU A 131 9.76 -17.60 8.98
C GLU A 131 11.05 -16.86 9.29
N ILE A 132 10.99 -15.95 10.26
CA ILE A 132 12.13 -15.21 10.80
C ILE A 132 12.38 -15.68 12.23
N PHE A 133 13.65 -15.88 12.57
CA PHE A 133 14.05 -16.21 13.94
C PHE A 133 14.37 -14.92 14.70
N LEU A 134 13.56 -14.59 15.70
CA LEU A 134 13.68 -13.38 16.50
C LEU A 134 13.71 -13.75 17.98
N ASN A 135 14.79 -13.39 18.69
CA ASN A 135 14.94 -13.62 20.13
C ASN A 135 14.66 -15.08 20.57
N GLY A 136 15.16 -16.06 19.82
CA GLY A 136 14.96 -17.47 20.14
C GLY A 136 13.59 -18.05 19.72
N LYS A 137 12.73 -17.25 19.07
CA LYS A 137 11.38 -17.65 18.65
C LYS A 137 11.23 -17.53 17.14
N LYS A 138 10.50 -18.47 16.55
CA LYS A 138 10.02 -18.37 15.17
C LYS A 138 8.82 -17.42 15.11
N VAL A 139 8.91 -16.43 14.23
CA VAL A 139 7.82 -15.50 13.91
C VAL A 139 7.65 -15.45 12.40
N ASN A 140 6.45 -15.13 11.90
CA ASN A 140 6.27 -14.90 10.47
C ASN A 140 6.96 -13.60 10.07
N GLY A 141 7.61 -13.57 8.90
CA GLY A 141 7.96 -12.32 8.25
C GLY A 141 6.70 -11.50 7.97
N ARG A 142 6.88 -10.18 7.90
CA ARG A 142 5.76 -9.25 7.68
C ARG A 142 6.17 -8.12 6.76
N THR A 143 5.18 -7.53 6.12
CA THR A 143 5.33 -6.32 5.32
C THR A 143 4.35 -5.25 5.79
N PHE A 144 4.81 -4.00 5.80
CA PHE A 144 3.94 -2.85 5.91
C PHE A 144 3.06 -2.75 4.66
N VAL A 145 1.75 -2.58 4.87
CA VAL A 145 0.77 -2.45 3.78
C VAL A 145 -0.28 -1.39 4.09
N LEU A 146 -0.72 -0.64 3.07
CA LEU A 146 -1.99 0.10 3.17
C LEU A 146 -3.16 -0.86 2.97
N LYS A 147 -4.11 -0.84 3.89
CA LYS A 147 -5.23 -1.79 3.91
C LYS A 147 -6.17 -1.58 2.74
N LYS A 148 -6.77 -2.68 2.28
CA LYS A 148 -7.81 -2.69 1.23
C LYS A 148 -8.97 -1.73 1.52
N TYR A 149 -9.39 -1.60 2.78
CA TYR A 149 -10.46 -0.65 3.15
C TYR A 149 -10.07 0.80 2.88
N TYR A 150 -8.82 1.18 3.19
CA TYR A 150 -8.31 2.52 2.91
C TYR A 150 -8.22 2.76 1.40
N LEU A 151 -7.69 1.80 0.67
CA LEU A 151 -7.64 1.85 -0.80
C LEU A 151 -9.04 1.87 -1.44
N GLN A 152 -10.03 1.23 -0.81
CA GLN A 152 -11.40 1.24 -1.29
C GLN A 152 -12.03 2.64 -1.18
N LYS A 153 -11.71 3.40 -0.13
CA LYS A 153 -12.14 4.79 -0.01
C LYS A 153 -11.65 5.60 -1.22
N ILE A 154 -10.36 5.49 -1.53
CA ILE A 154 -9.73 6.15 -2.69
C ILE A 154 -10.42 5.74 -4.00
N LEU A 155 -10.58 4.42 -4.21
CA LEU A 155 -11.19 3.87 -5.42
C LEU A 155 -12.64 4.34 -5.64
N ASN A 156 -13.39 4.53 -4.55
CA ASN A 156 -14.79 4.97 -4.62
C ASN A 156 -14.95 6.49 -4.78
N GLU A 157 -13.91 7.28 -4.52
CA GLU A 157 -13.89 8.73 -4.73
C GLU A 157 -13.70 9.09 -6.22
N LEU A 158 -13.28 8.12 -7.05
CA LEU A 158 -13.21 8.26 -8.50
C LEU A 158 -14.59 8.54 -9.10
N LYS A 159 -14.75 9.72 -9.68
CA LYS A 159 -15.93 10.05 -10.49
C LYS A 159 -15.86 9.27 -11.79
N LEU A 160 -16.86 8.44 -12.04
CA LEU A 160 -17.12 7.88 -13.36
C LEU A 160 -17.57 9.03 -14.26
N TYR A 161 -16.70 9.46 -15.19
CA TYR A 161 -17.04 10.38 -16.26
C TYR A 161 -17.53 9.62 -17.49
#